data_AF-A0A8T2XRN0-F1
#
_entry.id   AF-A0A8T2XRN0-F1
#
_cell.length_a   1.000
_cell.length_b   1.000
_cell.length_c   1.000
_cell.angle_alpha   90.00
_cell.angle_beta   90.00
_cell.angle_gamma   90.00
#
_symmetry.space_group_name_H-M   'P 1'
#
loop_
_entity.id
_entity.type
_entity.pdbx_description
1 polymer ?
#
loop_
_entity_poly.entity_id
_entity_poly.type
_entity_poly.pdbx_seq_one_letter_code
_entity_poly.pdbx_strand_id
1 'polypeptide(L)'
;MSYESAEDVNTKRRNRLQSLELKKLKPSTTTTTAAAATTTTTTASINLHNHLSHLIGCKLKGGMCAMKSYRLSELSNAEVESLKARPRIDFSSIFGIVNPIVEDVRQRGDDAVKDYTAKFDKVKLDKIVENVSELPDPELEAAVREAFDVAYDNIYAFHLAQKSTEKSVENMKGVRCKRVARSIGSVGLYVPGGTAVLPSTALMLAVPAQIAGCKTVVLATPPSQDGSICKEVLYCAKKAGVTHILKAGGAQAISAMAWGTDSCPKVEKIFGPGNQYVTAAKMILQNSEAMISIDMPAGPSEVLVIADSYASPVHIAADLLSQAEHGPDSQVVLVVAGDGVDMKAIEEEISKQRQSLPRGEYASKALSHSFTVFAHDMVEAVSFSNLYAPEHLIINVKDAEKWENFIENAGSVFLGPWTPESVGDYASGTNHVLPTYGYARMYGGVSLDSFQKYMTVQSLTEEGLMKLGPYVATMAEVEGLDAHKRAVTLRLQDIEARQVSNTR
;
A
#
# COMPACT_ATOMS: atom_id res chain seq x y z
N MET A 1 -11.51 48.56 -12.58
CA MET A 1 -12.30 48.13 -11.42
C MET A 1 -11.93 46.68 -11.15
N SER A 2 -11.37 46.45 -9.97
CA SER A 2 -10.51 45.33 -9.58
C SER A 2 -11.26 44.02 -9.37
N TYR A 3 -10.67 42.93 -9.88
CA TYR A 3 -10.98 41.54 -9.54
C TYR A 3 -10.32 41.20 -8.19
N GLU A 4 -11.10 40.77 -7.19
CA GLU A 4 -10.58 40.09 -6.00
C GLU A 4 -10.34 38.60 -6.32
N SER A 5 -9.17 38.09 -5.93
CA SER A 5 -8.74 36.71 -6.16
C SER A 5 -9.30 35.75 -5.10
N ALA A 6 -9.50 34.49 -5.50
CA ALA A 6 -10.06 33.40 -4.69
C ALA A 6 -9.22 33.03 -3.43
N GLU A 7 -8.03 33.60 -3.24
CA GLU A 7 -7.20 33.39 -2.03
C GLU A 7 -7.73 34.12 -0.79
N ASP A 8 -8.47 35.22 -0.99
CA ASP A 8 -8.89 36.08 0.13
C ASP A 8 -10.10 35.51 0.92
N VAL A 9 -10.89 34.65 0.27
CA VAL A 9 -12.04 33.97 0.89
C VAL A 9 -11.60 32.82 1.80
N ASN A 10 -10.53 32.11 1.44
CA ASN A 10 -10.01 30.98 2.23
C ASN A 10 -9.25 31.43 3.49
N THR A 11 -8.56 32.57 3.42
CA THR A 11 -7.82 33.13 4.57
C THR A 11 -8.77 33.66 5.65
N LYS A 12 -9.89 34.29 5.25
CA LYS A 12 -10.93 34.76 6.17
C LYS A 12 -11.70 33.62 6.87
N ARG A 13 -11.80 32.42 6.28
CA ARG A 13 -12.44 31.25 6.89
C ARG A 13 -11.56 30.54 7.92
N ARG A 14 -10.25 30.41 7.68
CA ARG A 14 -9.29 29.82 8.65
C ARG A 14 -9.21 30.61 9.97
N ASN A 15 -9.22 31.94 9.89
CA ASN A 15 -9.13 32.79 11.08
C ASN A 15 -10.40 32.76 11.97
N ARG A 16 -11.57 32.39 11.39
CA ARG A 16 -12.83 32.28 12.14
C ARG A 16 -12.94 30.99 12.96
N LEU A 17 -12.24 29.92 12.55
CA LEU A 17 -12.18 28.65 13.30
C LEU A 17 -11.19 28.72 14.47
N GLN A 18 -10.01 29.33 14.29
CA GLN A 18 -9.02 29.50 15.37
C GLN A 18 -9.52 30.41 16.52
N SER A 19 -10.37 31.40 16.22
CA SER A 19 -10.90 32.32 17.25
C SER A 19 -12.00 31.72 18.14
N LEU A 20 -12.56 30.56 17.76
CA LEU A 20 -13.56 29.84 18.56
C LEU A 20 -12.91 28.84 19.55
N GLU A 21 -11.71 28.34 19.28
CA GLU A 21 -10.98 27.41 20.17
C GLU A 21 -10.25 28.11 21.32
N LEU A 22 -9.84 29.38 21.16
CA LEU A 22 -9.04 30.11 22.16
C LEU A 22 -9.83 30.68 23.35
N LYS A 23 -11.15 30.44 23.48
CA LYS A 23 -11.99 30.97 24.56
C LYS A 23 -12.30 30.03 25.73
N LYS A 24 -11.70 28.85 25.79
CA LYS A 24 -11.85 27.94 26.94
C LYS A 24 -10.51 27.44 27.43
N LEU A 25 -9.78 28.25 28.19
CA LEU A 25 -8.76 27.80 29.15
C LEU A 25 -8.50 28.93 30.17
N LYS A 26 -8.93 28.74 31.42
CA LYS A 26 -8.44 29.48 32.59
C LYS A 26 -7.66 28.48 33.45
N PRO A 27 -6.49 28.84 34.02
CA PRO A 27 -5.72 27.92 34.85
C PRO A 27 -6.18 27.99 36.31
N SER A 28 -6.34 26.84 36.96
CA SER A 28 -6.39 26.73 38.42
C SER A 28 -5.09 26.09 38.92
N THR A 29 -4.38 26.83 39.77
CA THR A 29 -3.20 26.37 40.50
C THR A 29 -3.60 25.50 41.68
N THR A 30 -3.02 24.30 41.79
CA THR A 30 -2.85 23.62 43.08
C THR A 30 -1.62 22.71 43.04
N THR A 31 -0.74 22.96 44.00
CA THR A 31 0.44 22.19 44.41
C THR A 31 0.04 20.83 44.97
N THR A 32 0.70 19.74 44.59
CA THR A 32 0.90 18.60 45.51
C THR A 32 2.12 17.75 45.16
N THR A 33 2.75 17.29 46.23
CA THR A 33 3.93 16.47 46.44
C THR A 33 3.86 15.04 45.89
N ALA A 34 5.03 14.47 45.64
CA ALA A 34 5.27 13.09 45.24
C ALA A 34 4.92 12.07 46.34
N ALA A 35 4.32 10.95 45.93
CA ALA A 35 4.39 9.66 46.64
C ALA A 35 4.15 8.51 45.64
N ALA A 36 4.96 7.46 45.78
CA ALA A 36 4.96 6.26 44.96
C ALA A 36 3.78 5.32 45.28
N ALA A 37 3.24 4.65 44.26
CA ALA A 37 2.45 3.43 44.43
C ALA A 37 2.45 2.55 43.16
N THR A 38 2.99 1.35 43.34
CA THR A 38 2.78 0.05 42.67
C THR A 38 1.63 -0.06 41.67
N THR A 39 1.96 -0.52 40.46
CA THR A 39 1.04 -0.91 39.38
C THR A 39 0.55 -2.36 39.56
N THR A 40 -0.75 -2.52 39.76
CA THR A 40 -1.51 -3.75 39.48
C THR A 40 -2.25 -3.57 38.15
N THR A 41 -1.91 -4.42 37.18
CA THR A 41 -2.59 -4.56 35.89
C THR A 41 -3.95 -5.24 36.06
N THR A 42 -5.03 -4.57 35.66
CA THR A 42 -6.35 -5.20 35.52
C THR A 42 -6.84 -5.07 34.08
N THR A 43 -7.18 -6.24 33.53
CA THR A 43 -7.79 -6.55 32.25
C THR A 43 -9.08 -5.77 31.98
N ALA A 44 -9.09 -4.93 30.95
CA ALA A 44 -10.28 -4.26 30.43
C ALA A 44 -10.25 -4.21 28.89
N SER A 45 -10.17 -5.37 28.23
CA SER A 45 -10.23 -5.45 26.75
C SER A 45 -11.10 -6.58 26.21
N ILE A 46 -11.84 -7.31 27.05
CA ILE A 46 -12.57 -8.52 26.64
C ILE A 46 -14.09 -8.31 26.47
N ASN A 47 -14.67 -7.20 26.97
CA ASN A 47 -16.14 -7.06 27.03
C ASN A 47 -16.82 -6.28 25.89
N LEU A 48 -16.11 -5.68 24.93
CA LEU A 48 -16.77 -4.96 23.84
C LEU A 48 -17.28 -5.87 22.70
N HIS A 49 -16.71 -7.07 22.54
CA HIS A 49 -17.08 -7.99 21.46
C HIS A 49 -18.47 -8.64 21.66
N ASN A 50 -18.96 -8.72 22.90
CA ASN A 50 -20.24 -9.35 23.23
C ASN A 50 -21.46 -8.41 23.15
N HIS A 51 -21.26 -7.10 22.92
CA HIS A 51 -22.37 -6.14 22.84
C HIS A 51 -22.91 -5.92 21.42
N LEU A 52 -22.22 -6.36 20.37
CA LEU A 52 -22.63 -6.23 18.96
C LEU A 52 -23.54 -7.38 18.46
N SER A 53 -23.89 -8.34 19.32
CA SER A 53 -24.77 -9.47 18.97
C SER A 53 -26.28 -9.19 19.12
N HIS A 54 -26.68 -7.96 19.46
CA HIS A 54 -28.09 -7.59 19.68
C HIS A 54 -28.57 -6.39 18.86
N LEU A 55 -28.26 -6.37 17.56
CA LEU A 55 -28.98 -5.61 16.54
C LEU A 55 -29.19 -6.54 15.34
N ILE A 56 -30.45 -6.95 15.12
CA ILE A 56 -30.99 -7.81 14.05
C ILE A 56 -30.13 -9.04 13.68
N GLY A 57 -30.28 -10.11 14.46
CA GLY A 57 -29.77 -11.44 14.10
C GLY A 57 -30.58 -12.08 12.97
N CYS A 58 -29.95 -12.33 11.82
CA CYS A 58 -30.52 -13.11 10.73
C CYS A 58 -30.51 -14.61 11.07
N LYS A 59 -31.69 -15.23 11.12
CA LYS A 59 -31.83 -16.70 11.06
C LYS A 59 -31.71 -17.12 9.60
N LEU A 60 -30.75 -17.98 9.30
CA LEU A 60 -30.66 -18.72 8.03
C LEU A 60 -31.98 -19.46 7.76
N LYS A 61 -32.83 -18.88 6.92
CA LYS A 61 -33.93 -19.58 6.24
C LYS A 61 -33.88 -19.21 4.76
N GLY A 62 -33.42 -20.18 3.95
CA GLY A 62 -33.57 -20.14 2.49
C GLY A 62 -32.41 -19.52 1.72
N GLY A 63 -31.20 -20.07 1.80
CA GLY A 63 -30.15 -19.94 0.76
C GLY A 63 -29.60 -18.54 0.39
N MET A 64 -30.19 -17.45 0.89
CA MET A 64 -29.72 -16.08 0.68
C MET A 64 -28.62 -15.76 1.69
N CYS A 65 -27.41 -15.53 1.19
CA CYS A 65 -26.31 -14.97 1.98
C CYS A 65 -26.46 -13.45 1.94
N ALA A 66 -27.23 -12.88 2.86
CA ALA A 66 -27.37 -11.43 2.99
C ALA A 66 -26.21 -10.86 3.81
N MET A 67 -25.56 -9.81 3.29
CA MET A 67 -24.57 -9.05 4.06
C MET A 67 -25.24 -8.35 5.24
N LYS A 68 -24.50 -8.12 6.32
CA LYS A 68 -25.01 -7.32 7.44
C LYS A 68 -25.29 -5.89 6.96
N SER A 69 -26.32 -5.26 7.49
CA SER A 69 -26.74 -3.91 7.08
C SER A 69 -26.74 -2.95 8.27
N TYR A 70 -26.24 -1.74 8.05
CA TYR A 70 -26.11 -0.70 9.08
C TYR A 70 -26.58 0.65 8.53
N ARG A 71 -27.29 1.46 9.32
CA ARG A 71 -27.59 2.85 8.97
C ARG A 71 -26.75 3.78 9.83
N LEU A 72 -25.96 4.67 9.23
CA LEU A 72 -25.01 5.51 9.98
C LEU A 72 -25.71 6.38 11.03
N SER A 73 -26.89 6.91 10.71
CA SER A 73 -27.70 7.72 11.64
C SER A 73 -28.20 6.97 12.88
N GLU A 74 -28.16 5.63 12.88
CA GLU A 74 -28.61 4.77 13.98
C GLU A 74 -27.45 4.25 14.85
N LEU A 75 -26.21 4.51 14.44
CA LEU A 75 -25.02 4.04 15.15
C LEU A 75 -24.43 5.12 16.05
N SER A 76 -23.90 4.70 17.20
CA SER A 76 -22.99 5.53 17.98
C SER A 76 -21.64 5.68 17.28
N ASN A 77 -20.89 6.72 17.64
CA ASN A 77 -19.52 6.91 17.12
C ASN A 77 -18.63 5.68 17.37
N ALA A 78 -18.78 5.02 18.52
CA ALA A 78 -18.00 3.82 18.85
C ALA A 78 -18.34 2.63 17.93
N GLU A 79 -19.60 2.49 17.53
CA GLU A 79 -20.03 1.46 16.59
C GLU A 79 -19.53 1.75 15.17
N VAL A 80 -19.63 3.00 14.72
CA VAL A 80 -19.06 3.44 13.42
C VAL A 80 -17.55 3.19 13.38
N GLU A 81 -16.83 3.53 14.45
CA GLU A 81 -15.39 3.26 14.57
C GLU A 81 -15.07 1.77 14.55
N SER A 82 -15.96 0.90 15.03
CA SER A 82 -15.76 -0.55 15.00
C SER A 82 -15.87 -1.14 13.60
N LEU A 83 -16.64 -0.51 12.70
CA LEU A 83 -16.84 -0.98 11.32
C LEU A 83 -15.57 -0.90 10.46
N LYS A 84 -14.55 -0.14 10.88
CA LYS A 84 -13.25 -0.11 10.17
C LYS A 84 -12.41 -1.37 10.40
N ALA A 85 -12.81 -2.24 11.34
CA ALA A 85 -12.07 -3.46 11.66
C ALA A 85 -12.21 -4.49 10.53
N ARG A 86 -11.07 -5.05 10.10
CA ARG A 86 -11.00 -6.11 9.10
C ARG A 86 -11.00 -7.50 9.75
N PRO A 87 -11.44 -8.54 9.03
CA PRO A 87 -11.41 -9.93 9.46
C PRO A 87 -9.99 -10.51 9.41
N ARG A 88 -9.06 -9.96 10.22
CA ARG A 88 -7.66 -10.41 10.25
C ARG A 88 -7.30 -11.09 11.56
N ILE A 89 -6.40 -12.07 11.47
CA ILE A 89 -5.71 -12.60 12.65
C ILE A 89 -4.75 -11.53 13.17
N ASP A 90 -4.64 -11.39 14.49
CA ASP A 90 -3.70 -10.46 15.10
C ASP A 90 -2.25 -10.80 14.70
N PHE A 91 -1.47 -9.76 14.38
CA PHE A 91 -0.11 -9.93 13.84
C PHE A 91 0.81 -10.68 14.81
N SER A 92 0.66 -10.49 16.13
CA SER A 92 1.52 -11.14 17.12
C SER A 92 1.40 -12.67 17.07
N SER A 93 0.18 -13.17 16.81
CA SER A 93 -0.08 -14.61 16.71
C SER A 93 0.53 -15.20 15.44
N ILE A 94 0.46 -14.47 14.31
CA ILE A 94 1.06 -14.91 13.04
C ILE A 94 2.59 -14.89 13.13
N PHE A 95 3.18 -13.92 13.83
CA PHE A 95 4.63 -13.83 13.97
C PHE A 95 5.25 -15.06 14.64
N GLY A 96 4.55 -15.68 15.60
CA GLY A 96 5.00 -16.94 16.21
C GLY A 96 5.09 -18.12 15.23
N ILE A 97 4.30 -18.10 14.15
CA ILE A 97 4.32 -19.12 13.09
C ILE A 97 5.40 -18.79 12.04
N VAL A 98 5.56 -17.51 11.73
CA VAL A 98 6.43 -17.05 10.63
C VAL A 98 7.90 -16.94 11.04
N ASN A 99 8.21 -16.48 12.25
CA ASN A 99 9.59 -16.30 12.73
C ASN A 99 10.44 -17.59 12.61
N PRO A 100 9.94 -18.78 13.00
CA PRO A 100 10.72 -20.01 12.82
C PRO A 100 11.10 -20.27 11.36
N ILE A 101 10.21 -19.99 10.41
CA ILE A 101 10.49 -20.17 8.96
C ILE A 101 11.55 -19.18 8.50
N VAL A 102 11.41 -17.92 8.92
CA VAL A 102 12.36 -16.86 8.57
C VAL A 102 13.76 -17.21 9.06
N GLU A 103 13.88 -17.59 10.33
CA GLU A 103 15.17 -17.92 10.95
C GLU A 103 15.78 -19.21 10.38
N ASP A 104 14.98 -20.21 10.07
CA ASP A 104 15.46 -21.46 9.47
C ASP A 104 16.07 -21.23 8.08
N VAL A 105 15.45 -20.37 7.24
CA VAL A 105 16.03 -19.97 5.95
C VAL A 105 17.30 -19.15 6.13
N ARG A 106 17.39 -18.28 7.14
CA ARG A 106 18.62 -17.53 7.46
C ARG A 106 19.77 -18.47 7.81
N GLN A 107 19.49 -19.57 8.51
CA GLN A 107 20.51 -20.52 8.99
C GLN A 107 20.91 -21.56 7.94
N ARG A 108 19.95 -22.07 7.17
CA ARG A 108 20.16 -23.21 6.25
C ARG A 108 20.07 -22.88 4.76
N GLY A 109 19.75 -21.63 4.41
CA GLY A 109 19.71 -21.17 3.02
C GLY A 109 18.75 -22.01 2.14
N ASP A 110 19.25 -22.45 0.98
CA ASP A 110 18.49 -23.16 -0.05
C ASP A 110 17.81 -24.43 0.46
N ASP A 111 18.43 -25.16 1.40
CA ASP A 111 17.90 -26.42 1.91
C ASP A 111 16.59 -26.19 2.69
N ALA A 112 16.53 -25.14 3.51
CA ALA A 112 15.29 -24.77 4.19
C ALA A 112 14.21 -24.35 3.19
N VAL A 113 14.56 -23.58 2.16
CA VAL A 113 13.59 -23.19 1.12
C VAL A 113 13.01 -24.42 0.43
N LYS A 114 13.85 -25.38 0.01
CA LYS A 114 13.41 -26.65 -0.60
C LYS A 114 12.51 -27.46 0.33
N ASP A 115 12.85 -27.57 1.62
CA ASP A 115 12.04 -28.28 2.61
C ASP A 115 10.66 -27.65 2.76
N TYR A 116 10.58 -26.32 2.85
CA TYR A 116 9.31 -25.61 2.97
C TYR A 116 8.48 -25.65 1.69
N THR A 117 9.10 -25.58 0.51
CA THR A 117 8.42 -25.79 -0.78
C THR A 117 7.85 -27.22 -0.87
N ALA A 118 8.62 -28.24 -0.47
CA ALA A 118 8.12 -29.61 -0.42
C ALA A 118 6.99 -29.80 0.61
N LYS A 119 7.06 -29.09 1.75
CA LYS A 119 6.06 -29.16 2.81
C LYS A 119 4.75 -28.48 2.43
N PHE A 120 4.81 -27.25 1.91
CA PHE A 120 3.62 -26.42 1.69
C PHE A 120 3.10 -26.53 0.27
N ASP A 121 3.97 -26.42 -0.73
CA ASP A 121 3.60 -26.45 -2.14
C ASP A 121 3.50 -27.89 -2.69
N LYS A 122 4.02 -28.87 -1.93
CA LYS A 122 4.07 -30.31 -2.30
C LYS A 122 4.97 -30.62 -3.49
N VAL A 123 5.96 -29.77 -3.73
CA VAL A 123 6.89 -29.88 -4.85
C VAL A 123 8.33 -30.04 -4.34
N LYS A 124 9.05 -31.04 -4.85
CA LYS A 124 10.49 -31.18 -4.61
C LYS A 124 11.25 -30.59 -5.79
N LEU A 125 12.20 -29.70 -5.51
CA LEU A 125 13.02 -29.03 -6.52
C LEU A 125 14.50 -29.23 -6.22
N ASP A 126 15.27 -29.53 -7.27
CA ASP A 126 16.74 -29.56 -7.19
C ASP A 126 17.31 -28.14 -7.28
N LYS A 127 16.79 -27.34 -8.23
CA LYS A 127 17.16 -25.94 -8.46
C LYS A 127 15.98 -25.04 -8.12
N ILE A 128 16.17 -24.09 -7.21
CA ILE A 128 15.13 -23.17 -6.74
C ILE A 128 15.22 -21.79 -7.38
N VAL A 129 16.37 -21.37 -7.91
CA VAL A 129 16.55 -20.08 -8.59
C VAL A 129 16.95 -20.31 -10.04
N GLU A 130 16.27 -19.65 -10.97
CA GLU A 130 16.61 -19.62 -12.40
C GLU A 130 17.12 -18.23 -12.81
N ASN A 131 18.13 -18.18 -13.68
CA ASN A 131 18.47 -16.95 -14.39
C ASN A 131 17.52 -16.79 -15.58
N VAL A 132 16.78 -15.69 -15.62
CA VAL A 132 15.69 -15.50 -16.61
C VAL A 132 16.22 -15.45 -18.05
N SER A 133 17.45 -14.97 -18.24
CA SER A 133 18.09 -14.88 -19.56
C SER A 133 18.45 -16.24 -20.16
N GLU A 134 18.57 -17.28 -19.33
CA GLU A 134 18.90 -18.65 -19.75
C GLU A 134 17.64 -19.47 -20.09
N LEU A 135 16.46 -19.02 -19.66
CA LEU A 135 15.21 -19.70 -19.93
C LEU A 135 14.73 -19.39 -21.37
N PRO A 136 14.13 -20.36 -22.09
CA PRO A 136 13.52 -20.09 -23.39
C PRO A 136 12.30 -19.19 -23.24
N ASP A 137 11.96 -18.45 -24.29
CA ASP A 137 10.72 -17.68 -24.29
C ASP A 137 9.52 -18.64 -24.32
N PRO A 138 8.54 -18.46 -23.41
CA PRO A 138 7.41 -19.36 -23.33
C PRO A 138 6.46 -19.20 -24.52
N GLU A 139 5.89 -20.33 -24.97
CA GLU A 139 4.83 -20.35 -25.97
C GLU A 139 3.48 -20.03 -25.32
N LEU A 140 2.86 -18.94 -25.76
CA LEU A 140 1.53 -18.50 -25.34
C LEU A 140 0.60 -18.48 -26.55
N GLU A 141 -0.69 -18.73 -26.31
CA GLU A 141 -1.72 -18.46 -27.31
C GLU A 141 -1.70 -16.98 -27.69
N ALA A 142 -1.96 -16.69 -28.98
CA ALA A 142 -1.82 -15.34 -29.52
C ALA A 142 -2.67 -14.30 -28.76
N ALA A 143 -3.92 -14.65 -28.44
CA ALA A 143 -4.83 -13.78 -27.70
C ALA A 143 -4.36 -13.52 -26.25
N VAL A 144 -3.78 -14.53 -25.59
CA VAL A 144 -3.23 -14.39 -24.23
C VAL A 144 -2.02 -13.47 -24.24
N ARG A 145 -1.12 -13.65 -25.22
CA ARG A 145 0.04 -12.77 -25.42
C ARG A 145 -0.40 -11.33 -25.66
N GLU A 146 -1.33 -11.12 -26.58
CA GLU A 146 -1.85 -9.79 -26.93
C GLU A 146 -2.47 -9.08 -25.71
N ALA A 147 -3.24 -9.80 -24.87
CA ALA A 147 -3.82 -9.24 -23.66
C ALA A 147 -2.74 -8.77 -22.67
N PHE A 148 -1.68 -9.56 -22.45
CA PHE A 148 -0.56 -9.16 -21.59
C PHE A 148 0.33 -8.07 -22.19
N ASP A 149 0.40 -8.00 -23.52
CA ASP A 149 1.06 -6.90 -24.23
C ASP A 149 0.32 -5.57 -24.00
N VAL A 150 -1.01 -5.55 -24.17
CA VAL A 150 -1.84 -4.38 -23.89
C VAL A 150 -1.71 -3.95 -22.42
N ALA A 151 -1.76 -4.90 -21.48
CA ALA A 151 -1.56 -4.62 -20.07
C ALA A 151 -0.18 -4.00 -19.80
N TYR A 152 0.88 -4.60 -20.33
CA TYR A 152 2.24 -4.06 -20.19
C TYR A 152 2.34 -2.64 -20.73
N ASP A 153 1.81 -2.37 -21.93
CA ASP A 153 1.94 -1.06 -22.57
C ASP A 153 1.24 0.04 -21.77
N ASN A 154 0.03 -0.24 -21.25
CA ASN A 154 -0.70 0.70 -20.41
C ASN A 154 0.00 0.93 -19.05
N ILE A 155 0.46 -0.14 -18.40
CA ILE A 155 1.19 -0.06 -17.12
C ILE A 155 2.50 0.72 -17.30
N TYR A 156 3.23 0.43 -18.38
CA TYR A 156 4.48 1.10 -18.71
C TYR A 156 4.25 2.60 -18.95
N ALA A 157 3.26 2.95 -19.76
CA ALA A 157 2.91 4.34 -20.05
C ALA A 157 2.55 5.12 -18.78
N PHE A 158 1.70 4.53 -17.91
CA PHE A 158 1.27 5.17 -16.67
C PHE A 158 2.42 5.39 -15.69
N HIS A 159 3.29 4.39 -15.50
CA HIS A 159 4.42 4.50 -14.57
C HIS A 159 5.54 5.39 -15.12
N LEU A 160 5.78 5.38 -16.44
CA LEU A 160 6.78 6.24 -17.06
C LEU A 160 6.41 7.73 -16.90
N ALA A 161 5.11 8.06 -16.99
CA ALA A 161 4.61 9.42 -16.81
C ALA A 161 4.90 10.01 -15.41
N GLN A 162 5.19 9.17 -14.40
CA GLN A 162 5.50 9.60 -13.03
C GLN A 162 6.94 10.13 -12.87
N LYS A 163 7.80 9.99 -13.90
CA LYS A 163 9.19 10.42 -13.84
C LYS A 163 9.31 11.93 -13.64
N SER A 164 9.77 12.34 -12.45
CA SER A 164 9.94 13.74 -12.10
C SER A 164 11.18 14.37 -12.76
N THR A 165 11.05 15.61 -13.22
CA THR A 165 12.20 16.41 -13.69
C THR A 165 13.06 16.86 -12.51
N GLU A 166 14.37 16.56 -12.54
CA GLU A 166 15.33 17.00 -11.53
C GLU A 166 15.55 18.53 -11.60
N LYS A 167 14.88 19.29 -10.73
CA LYS A 167 15.03 20.75 -10.67
C LYS A 167 16.11 21.16 -9.66
N SER A 168 16.97 22.10 -10.07
CA SER A 168 17.89 22.80 -9.17
C SER A 168 17.19 24.02 -8.58
N VAL A 169 17.35 24.23 -7.28
CA VAL A 169 16.82 25.37 -6.52
C VAL A 169 17.98 26.20 -6.01
N GLU A 170 17.95 27.50 -6.29
CA GLU A 170 18.95 28.48 -5.84
C GLU A 170 18.22 29.68 -5.22
N ASN A 171 17.88 29.56 -3.93
CA ASN A 171 17.16 30.62 -3.23
C ASN A 171 18.10 31.74 -2.77
N MET A 172 19.34 31.39 -2.41
CA MET A 172 20.42 32.34 -2.20
C MET A 172 21.43 32.17 -3.32
N LYS A 173 21.82 33.27 -3.96
CA LYS A 173 22.86 33.24 -4.99
C LYS A 173 24.13 32.57 -4.45
N GLY A 174 24.63 31.58 -5.17
CA GLY A 174 25.78 30.76 -4.78
C GLY A 174 25.45 29.56 -3.90
N VAL A 175 24.19 29.30 -3.55
CA VAL A 175 23.74 28.15 -2.74
C VAL A 175 22.74 27.33 -3.54
N ARG A 176 23.23 26.29 -4.23
CA ARG A 176 22.40 25.45 -5.09
C ARG A 176 22.09 24.12 -4.41
N CYS A 177 20.82 23.76 -4.40
CA CYS A 177 20.31 22.48 -3.90
C CYS A 177 19.51 21.78 -4.99
N LYS A 178 19.62 20.45 -5.10
CA LYS A 178 18.77 19.65 -5.99
C LYS A 178 18.46 18.29 -5.37
N ARG A 179 17.41 17.64 -5.88
CA ARG A 179 17.04 16.26 -5.54
C ARG A 179 17.21 15.39 -6.78
N VAL A 180 17.96 14.30 -6.67
CA VAL A 180 18.25 13.39 -7.79
C VAL A 180 17.74 12.00 -7.50
N ALA A 181 17.11 11.36 -8.49
CA ALA A 181 16.56 10.01 -8.33
C ALA A 181 17.65 8.95 -8.60
N ARG A 182 17.69 7.90 -7.77
CA ARG A 182 18.55 6.72 -7.97
C ARG A 182 17.74 5.47 -7.70
N SER A 183 17.83 4.47 -8.59
CA SER A 183 17.20 3.18 -8.33
C SER A 183 17.74 2.54 -7.04
N ILE A 184 16.88 1.74 -6.42
CA ILE A 184 17.31 0.70 -5.49
C ILE A 184 18.08 -0.34 -6.31
N GLY A 185 19.24 -0.77 -5.82
CA GLY A 185 20.18 -1.59 -6.57
C GLY A 185 19.64 -3.00 -6.80
N SER A 186 19.02 -3.59 -5.78
CA SER A 186 18.43 -4.93 -5.82
C SER A 186 17.03 -4.97 -5.19
N VAL A 187 16.05 -5.51 -5.91
CA VAL A 187 14.65 -5.59 -5.47
C VAL A 187 14.09 -7.01 -5.61
N GLY A 188 13.27 -7.42 -4.64
CA GLY A 188 12.57 -8.70 -4.62
C GLY A 188 11.09 -8.48 -4.86
N LEU A 189 10.48 -9.22 -5.78
CA LEU A 189 9.09 -9.08 -6.20
C LEU A 189 8.36 -10.39 -5.89
N TYR A 190 7.46 -10.38 -4.92
CA TYR A 190 6.65 -11.54 -4.61
C TYR A 190 5.38 -11.56 -5.47
N VAL A 191 5.21 -12.61 -6.27
CA VAL A 191 4.05 -12.87 -7.10
C VAL A 191 3.29 -14.06 -6.52
N PRO A 192 2.08 -13.86 -5.96
CA PRO A 192 1.30 -14.95 -5.40
C PRO A 192 1.04 -16.07 -6.40
N GLY A 193 1.00 -17.29 -5.88
CA GLY A 193 0.56 -18.49 -6.59
C GLY A 193 -0.15 -19.44 -5.63
N GLY A 194 -0.38 -20.69 -6.06
CA GLY A 194 -1.09 -21.71 -5.29
C GLY A 194 -2.52 -21.90 -5.80
N THR A 195 -3.52 -21.30 -5.15
CA THR A 195 -4.94 -21.46 -5.53
C THR A 195 -5.36 -20.62 -6.74
N ALA A 196 -4.58 -19.60 -7.09
CA ALA A 196 -4.66 -18.81 -8.31
C ALA A 196 -3.24 -18.33 -8.65
N VAL A 197 -2.91 -18.26 -9.93
CA VAL A 197 -1.63 -17.72 -10.42
C VAL A 197 -1.89 -16.31 -10.96
N LEU A 198 -1.04 -15.33 -10.59
CA LEU A 198 -1.29 -13.91 -10.89
C LEU A 198 -0.19 -13.27 -11.76
N PRO A 199 -0.15 -13.53 -13.08
CA PRO A 199 0.79 -12.88 -13.99
C PRO A 199 0.62 -11.35 -14.07
N SER A 200 -0.57 -10.82 -13.78
CA SER A 200 -0.83 -9.38 -13.66
C SER A 200 0.07 -8.75 -12.60
N THR A 201 0.21 -9.37 -11.42
CA THR A 201 1.11 -8.89 -10.36
C THR A 201 2.58 -8.86 -10.80
N ALA A 202 3.01 -9.80 -11.66
CA ALA A 202 4.35 -9.75 -12.22
C ALA A 202 4.58 -8.46 -13.02
N LEU A 203 3.61 -8.04 -13.84
CA LEU A 203 3.68 -6.77 -14.58
C LEU A 203 3.67 -5.57 -13.63
N MET A 204 2.72 -5.54 -12.69
CA MET A 204 2.55 -4.42 -11.74
C MET A 204 3.81 -4.15 -10.90
N LEU A 205 4.62 -5.17 -10.64
CA LEU A 205 5.86 -5.04 -9.89
C LEU A 205 7.09 -4.83 -10.78
N ALA A 206 7.23 -5.62 -11.86
CA ALA A 206 8.45 -5.62 -12.66
C ALA A 206 8.55 -4.43 -13.62
N VAL A 207 7.42 -3.92 -14.14
CA VAL A 207 7.41 -2.77 -15.05
C VAL A 207 7.97 -1.49 -14.39
N PRO A 208 7.50 -1.04 -13.21
CA PRO A 208 8.11 0.11 -12.55
C PRO A 208 9.58 -0.15 -12.13
N ALA A 209 9.96 -1.38 -11.77
CA ALA A 209 11.36 -1.74 -11.49
C ALA A 209 12.26 -1.56 -12.74
N GLN A 210 11.75 -1.97 -13.91
CA GLN A 210 12.40 -1.79 -15.20
C GLN A 210 12.61 -0.30 -15.52
N ILE A 211 11.54 0.50 -15.39
CA ILE A 211 11.58 1.95 -15.66
C ILE A 211 12.55 2.66 -14.70
N ALA A 212 12.57 2.25 -13.42
CA ALA A 212 13.50 2.78 -12.44
C ALA A 212 14.98 2.43 -12.76
N GLY A 213 15.22 1.32 -13.46
CA GLY A 213 16.56 0.80 -13.74
C GLY A 213 17.16 0.08 -12.54
N CYS A 214 16.37 -0.73 -11.84
CA CYS A 214 16.86 -1.66 -10.83
C CYS A 214 17.77 -2.70 -11.50
N LYS A 215 18.94 -2.98 -10.90
CA LYS A 215 19.97 -3.84 -11.55
C LYS A 215 19.71 -5.32 -11.33
N THR A 216 19.31 -5.67 -10.11
CA THR A 216 18.92 -7.03 -9.74
C THR A 216 17.44 -7.04 -9.40
N VAL A 217 16.67 -7.86 -10.11
CA VAL A 217 15.23 -8.01 -9.91
C VAL A 217 14.96 -9.50 -9.73
N VAL A 218 14.66 -9.90 -8.49
CA VAL A 218 14.35 -11.29 -8.14
C VAL A 218 12.84 -11.43 -8.04
N LEU A 219 12.22 -12.23 -8.90
CA LEU A 219 10.78 -12.52 -8.82
C LEU A 219 10.58 -13.86 -8.12
N ALA A 220 9.93 -13.84 -6.95
CA ALA A 220 9.53 -15.04 -6.23
C ALA A 220 8.12 -15.45 -6.60
N THR A 221 7.93 -16.71 -6.98
CA THR A 221 6.62 -17.30 -7.23
C THR A 221 6.66 -18.80 -6.89
N PRO A 222 5.65 -19.36 -6.19
CA PRO A 222 5.62 -20.80 -5.93
C PRO A 222 5.49 -21.57 -7.25
N PRO A 223 6.18 -22.71 -7.39
CA PRO A 223 6.13 -23.51 -8.61
C PRO A 223 4.74 -24.15 -8.80
N SER A 224 4.44 -24.52 -10.05
CA SER A 224 3.36 -25.45 -10.37
C SER A 224 3.64 -26.84 -9.77
N GLN A 225 2.62 -27.70 -9.70
CA GLN A 225 2.73 -29.04 -9.07
C GLN A 225 3.79 -29.94 -9.73
N ASP A 226 4.13 -29.69 -11.00
CA ASP A 226 5.19 -30.37 -11.74
C ASP A 226 6.58 -29.72 -11.55
N GLY A 227 6.69 -28.68 -10.73
CA GLY A 227 7.93 -27.92 -10.48
C GLY A 227 8.21 -26.80 -11.48
N SER A 228 7.35 -26.61 -12.48
CA SER A 228 7.53 -25.57 -13.50
C SER A 228 7.14 -24.17 -13.01
N ILE A 229 7.56 -23.15 -13.75
CA ILE A 229 7.07 -21.77 -13.59
C ILE A 229 5.89 -21.60 -14.54
N CYS A 230 4.81 -20.96 -14.08
CA CYS A 230 3.70 -20.59 -14.96
C CYS A 230 4.21 -19.79 -16.17
N LYS A 231 3.85 -20.23 -17.37
CA LYS A 231 4.35 -19.69 -18.63
C LYS A 231 3.99 -18.22 -18.82
N GLU A 232 2.81 -17.78 -18.37
CA GLU A 232 2.38 -16.38 -18.39
C GLU A 232 3.21 -15.53 -17.41
N VAL A 233 3.53 -16.04 -16.22
CA VAL A 233 4.41 -15.34 -15.27
C VAL A 233 5.82 -15.19 -15.85
N LEU A 234 6.37 -16.27 -16.45
CA LEU A 234 7.68 -16.24 -17.10
C LEU A 234 7.71 -15.25 -18.27
N TYR A 235 6.62 -15.19 -19.06
CA TYR A 235 6.47 -14.23 -20.16
C TYR A 235 6.54 -12.79 -19.66
N CYS A 236 5.72 -12.44 -18.66
CA CYS A 236 5.71 -11.11 -18.06
C CYS A 236 7.07 -10.76 -17.44
N ALA A 237 7.69 -11.71 -16.74
CA ALA A 237 9.00 -11.53 -16.12
C ALA A 237 10.09 -11.21 -17.16
N LYS A 238 10.14 -11.96 -18.27
CA LYS A 238 11.06 -11.70 -19.38
C LYS A 238 10.80 -10.33 -20.01
N LYS A 239 9.54 -10.03 -20.34
CA LYS A 239 9.14 -8.76 -20.98
C LYS A 239 9.52 -7.54 -20.14
N ALA A 240 9.38 -7.64 -18.82
CA ALA A 240 9.71 -6.58 -17.87
C ALA A 240 11.16 -6.63 -17.33
N GLY A 241 12.03 -7.48 -17.88
CA GLY A 241 13.46 -7.47 -17.54
C GLY A 241 13.81 -7.98 -16.14
N VAL A 242 13.01 -8.89 -15.59
CA VAL A 242 13.36 -9.63 -14.36
C VAL A 242 14.66 -10.41 -14.59
N THR A 243 15.57 -10.41 -13.61
CA THR A 243 16.88 -11.07 -13.77
C THR A 243 16.91 -12.49 -13.21
N HIS A 244 16.20 -12.74 -12.10
CA HIS A 244 16.15 -14.05 -11.45
C HIS A 244 14.72 -14.43 -11.11
N ILE A 245 14.36 -15.71 -11.23
CA ILE A 245 13.11 -16.25 -10.71
C ILE A 245 13.43 -17.23 -9.58
N LEU A 246 12.90 -16.94 -8.38
CA LEU A 246 12.90 -17.84 -7.24
C LEU A 246 11.59 -18.66 -7.25
N LYS A 247 11.70 -19.97 -7.46
CA LYS A 247 10.60 -20.96 -7.44
C LYS A 247 10.21 -21.31 -6.00
N ALA A 248 9.76 -20.33 -5.24
CA ALA A 248 9.26 -20.50 -3.87
C ALA A 248 8.16 -19.48 -3.57
N GLY A 249 7.19 -19.88 -2.73
CA GLY A 249 6.16 -19.00 -2.17
C GLY A 249 6.37 -18.72 -0.68
N GLY A 250 5.39 -18.08 -0.06
CA GLY A 250 5.27 -17.96 1.40
C GLY A 250 6.40 -17.18 2.09
N ALA A 251 6.48 -17.35 3.41
CA ALA A 251 7.48 -16.68 4.24
C ALA A 251 8.92 -17.11 3.91
N GLN A 252 9.11 -18.35 3.45
CA GLN A 252 10.42 -18.86 3.05
C GLN A 252 10.99 -18.11 1.85
N ALA A 253 10.16 -17.72 0.88
CA ALA A 253 10.61 -16.94 -0.27
C ALA A 253 10.99 -15.50 0.13
N ILE A 254 10.19 -14.88 1.01
CA ILE A 254 10.50 -13.55 1.54
C ILE A 254 11.82 -13.57 2.32
N SER A 255 12.03 -14.59 3.16
CA SER A 255 13.28 -14.76 3.90
C SER A 255 14.49 -14.98 2.99
N ALA A 256 14.34 -15.81 1.95
CA ALA A 256 15.40 -16.08 0.98
C ALA A 256 15.83 -14.80 0.24
N MET A 257 14.89 -13.96 -0.20
CA MET A 257 15.22 -12.69 -0.83
C MET A 257 15.84 -11.70 0.18
N ALA A 258 15.36 -11.67 1.42
CA ALA A 258 15.81 -10.71 2.41
C ALA A 258 17.26 -10.94 2.88
N TRP A 259 17.58 -12.19 3.22
CA TRP A 259 18.91 -12.58 3.68
C TRP A 259 19.87 -12.90 2.53
N GLY A 260 19.33 -13.29 1.38
CA GLY A 260 20.07 -14.04 0.38
C GLY A 260 20.24 -15.50 0.80
N THR A 261 20.52 -16.35 -0.17
CA THR A 261 20.93 -17.74 0.03
C THR A 261 22.08 -18.07 -0.93
N ASP A 262 22.55 -19.31 -0.95
CA ASP A 262 23.61 -19.74 -1.89
C ASP A 262 23.22 -19.49 -3.35
N SER A 263 21.94 -19.62 -3.70
CA SER A 263 21.43 -19.36 -5.06
C SER A 263 20.59 -18.09 -5.20
N CYS A 264 19.90 -17.63 -4.16
CA CYS A 264 19.03 -16.46 -4.22
C CYS A 264 19.80 -15.17 -3.91
N PRO A 265 19.85 -14.18 -4.83
CA PRO A 265 20.44 -12.89 -4.53
C PRO A 265 19.73 -12.21 -3.36
N LYS A 266 20.50 -11.63 -2.45
CA LYS A 266 19.99 -10.70 -1.44
C LYS A 266 19.41 -9.46 -2.11
N VAL A 267 18.25 -8.99 -1.66
CA VAL A 267 17.63 -7.73 -2.10
C VAL A 267 17.66 -6.65 -1.01
N GLU A 268 17.43 -5.41 -1.41
CA GLU A 268 17.40 -4.24 -0.50
C GLU A 268 15.96 -3.81 -0.18
N LYS A 269 15.00 -4.17 -1.04
CA LYS A 269 13.57 -3.92 -0.83
C LYS A 269 12.72 -5.05 -1.40
N ILE A 270 11.74 -5.51 -0.64
CA ILE A 270 10.79 -6.55 -1.06
C ILE A 270 9.40 -5.96 -1.30
N PHE A 271 8.80 -6.35 -2.41
CA PHE A 271 7.52 -5.88 -2.91
C PHE A 271 6.52 -7.02 -3.06
N GLY A 272 5.24 -6.65 -3.16
CA GLY A 272 4.20 -7.52 -3.67
C GLY A 272 3.15 -7.89 -2.62
N PRO A 273 1.93 -8.21 -3.10
CA PRO A 273 0.82 -8.64 -2.25
C PRO A 273 1.05 -10.08 -1.79
N GLY A 274 0.28 -10.53 -0.81
CA GLY A 274 0.31 -11.92 -0.40
C GLY A 274 -0.69 -12.22 0.70
N ASN A 275 -0.79 -13.50 1.04
CA ASN A 275 -1.56 -13.89 2.20
C ASN A 275 -0.92 -13.33 3.50
N GLN A 276 -1.65 -13.45 4.59
CA GLN A 276 -1.23 -12.96 5.90
C GLN A 276 0.17 -13.44 6.37
N TYR A 277 0.63 -14.62 5.95
CA TYR A 277 1.97 -15.14 6.31
C TYR A 277 3.08 -14.42 5.53
N VAL A 278 2.85 -14.11 4.26
CA VAL A 278 3.75 -13.33 3.41
C VAL A 278 3.85 -11.90 3.93
N THR A 279 2.69 -11.27 4.22
CA THR A 279 2.63 -9.93 4.80
C THR A 279 3.37 -9.87 6.14
N ALA A 280 3.15 -10.86 7.01
CA ALA A 280 3.84 -10.95 8.29
C ALA A 280 5.35 -11.13 8.13
N ALA A 281 5.81 -11.97 7.20
CA ALA A 281 7.25 -12.15 6.93
C ALA A 281 7.90 -10.83 6.48
N LYS A 282 7.26 -10.10 5.56
CA LYS A 282 7.67 -8.75 5.13
C LYS A 282 7.79 -7.80 6.34
N MET A 283 6.78 -7.77 7.21
CA MET A 283 6.74 -6.90 8.38
C MET A 283 7.79 -7.25 9.45
N ILE A 284 8.12 -8.54 9.61
CA ILE A 284 9.19 -8.99 10.50
C ILE A 284 10.55 -8.55 9.93
N LEU A 285 10.80 -8.84 8.66
CA LEU A 285 12.12 -8.69 8.05
C LEU A 285 12.56 -7.24 7.89
N GLN A 286 11.63 -6.29 7.72
CA GLN A 286 11.99 -4.85 7.70
C GLN A 286 12.59 -4.35 9.03
N ASN A 287 12.38 -5.07 10.13
CA ASN A 287 12.93 -4.76 11.46
C ASN A 287 14.14 -5.64 11.81
N SER A 288 14.66 -6.41 10.86
CA SER A 288 15.74 -7.38 11.09
C SER A 288 17.09 -6.85 10.62
N GLU A 289 18.16 -7.54 11.04
CA GLU A 289 19.53 -7.31 10.56
C GLU A 289 19.74 -7.68 9.08
N ALA A 290 18.68 -8.07 8.35
CA ALA A 290 18.74 -8.28 6.91
C ALA A 290 18.94 -6.95 6.16
N MET A 291 18.73 -5.81 6.81
CA MET A 291 18.85 -4.47 6.23
C MET A 291 18.01 -4.35 4.95
N ILE A 292 16.72 -4.69 5.07
CA ILE A 292 15.74 -4.59 3.98
C ILE A 292 14.62 -3.64 4.35
N SER A 293 14.02 -3.04 3.33
CA SER A 293 12.73 -2.38 3.45
C SER A 293 11.65 -3.17 2.73
N ILE A 294 10.39 -2.77 2.92
CA ILE A 294 9.26 -3.29 2.14
C ILE A 294 8.50 -2.12 1.50
N ASP A 295 7.66 -2.42 0.53
CA ASP A 295 6.69 -1.47 -0.02
C ASP A 295 5.64 -1.06 1.03
N MET A 296 4.83 -2.03 1.47
CA MET A 296 3.71 -1.83 2.39
C MET A 296 3.18 -3.17 2.93
N PRO A 297 2.38 -3.14 4.00
CA PRO A 297 1.51 -4.26 4.36
C PRO A 297 0.35 -4.36 3.33
N ALA A 298 0.48 -5.31 2.41
CA ALA A 298 -0.58 -5.71 1.49
C ALA A 298 -1.08 -7.10 1.92
N GLY A 299 -2.30 -7.13 2.47
CA GLY A 299 -2.98 -8.33 2.97
C GLY A 299 -4.07 -8.84 2.01
N PRO A 300 -5.10 -9.55 2.51
CA PRO A 300 -6.31 -9.89 1.76
C PRO A 300 -6.96 -8.66 1.16
N SER A 301 -7.50 -8.84 -0.03
CA SER A 301 -7.99 -7.77 -0.87
C SER A 301 -9.35 -7.23 -0.40
N GLU A 302 -9.59 -5.94 -0.64
CA GLU A 302 -10.75 -5.20 -0.17
C GLU A 302 -11.33 -4.31 -1.28
N VAL A 303 -12.66 -4.14 -1.28
CA VAL A 303 -13.33 -3.14 -2.12
C VAL A 303 -14.46 -2.47 -1.35
N LEU A 304 -14.58 -1.16 -1.50
CA LEU A 304 -15.72 -0.38 -1.06
C LEU A 304 -16.41 0.24 -2.28
N VAL A 305 -17.69 -0.10 -2.46
CA VAL A 305 -18.53 0.45 -3.54
C VAL A 305 -19.46 1.50 -2.94
N ILE A 306 -19.38 2.74 -3.40
CA ILE A 306 -20.41 3.76 -3.15
C ILE A 306 -21.39 3.74 -4.33
N ALA A 307 -22.67 3.57 -4.03
CA ALA A 307 -23.72 3.48 -5.04
C ALA A 307 -24.92 4.37 -4.69
N ASP A 308 -25.46 5.07 -5.70
CA ASP A 308 -26.70 5.83 -5.63
C ASP A 308 -27.81 5.16 -6.47
N SER A 309 -28.98 5.79 -6.57
CA SER A 309 -30.14 5.24 -7.32
C SER A 309 -29.93 5.12 -8.84
N TYR A 310 -28.86 5.68 -9.40
CA TYR A 310 -28.51 5.52 -10.81
C TYR A 310 -27.75 4.22 -11.09
N ALA A 311 -27.10 3.65 -10.06
CA ALA A 311 -26.25 2.49 -10.19
C ALA A 311 -27.04 1.21 -10.49
N SER A 312 -26.53 0.41 -11.43
CA SER A 312 -27.11 -0.89 -11.79
C SER A 312 -26.90 -1.93 -10.69
N PRO A 313 -27.96 -2.56 -10.15
CA PRO A 313 -27.83 -3.63 -9.16
C PRO A 313 -26.95 -4.79 -9.63
N VAL A 314 -27.01 -5.10 -10.94
CA VAL A 314 -26.21 -6.17 -11.57
C VAL A 314 -24.73 -5.85 -11.50
N HIS A 315 -24.34 -4.58 -11.74
CA HIS A 315 -22.94 -4.16 -11.76
C HIS A 315 -22.39 -4.08 -10.33
N ILE A 316 -23.15 -3.50 -9.39
CA ILE A 316 -22.77 -3.46 -7.97
C ILE A 316 -22.49 -4.88 -7.45
N ALA A 317 -23.39 -5.82 -7.74
CA ALA A 317 -23.21 -7.21 -7.34
C ALA A 317 -21.94 -7.84 -7.95
N ALA A 318 -21.68 -7.57 -9.24
CA ALA A 318 -20.50 -8.08 -9.93
C ALA A 318 -19.20 -7.50 -9.33
N ASP A 319 -19.16 -6.18 -9.07
CA ASP A 319 -18.01 -5.50 -8.47
C ASP A 319 -17.70 -6.07 -7.07
N LEU A 320 -18.71 -6.20 -6.20
CA LEU A 320 -18.55 -6.80 -4.87
C LEU A 320 -18.06 -8.25 -4.95
N LEU A 321 -18.58 -9.04 -5.90
CA LEU A 321 -18.17 -10.44 -6.04
C LEU A 321 -16.78 -10.61 -6.64
N SER A 322 -16.33 -9.68 -7.50
CA SER A 322 -15.01 -9.72 -8.12
C SER A 322 -13.89 -9.75 -7.09
N GLN A 323 -14.03 -8.97 -6.01
CA GLN A 323 -13.06 -8.99 -4.92
C GLN A 323 -13.31 -10.12 -3.91
N ALA A 324 -14.58 -10.47 -3.68
CA ALA A 324 -14.92 -11.52 -2.72
C ALA A 324 -14.37 -12.90 -3.13
N GLU A 325 -14.18 -13.18 -4.42
CA GLU A 325 -13.67 -14.46 -4.89
C GLU A 325 -12.15 -14.66 -4.71
N HIS A 326 -11.40 -13.59 -4.41
CA HIS A 326 -9.95 -13.67 -4.18
C HIS A 326 -9.63 -14.63 -3.02
N GLY A 327 -10.34 -14.52 -1.90
CA GLY A 327 -10.05 -15.29 -0.69
C GLY A 327 -11.18 -15.26 0.34
N PRO A 328 -11.24 -16.25 1.25
CA PRO A 328 -12.20 -16.23 2.37
C PRO A 328 -11.93 -15.09 3.36
N ASP A 329 -10.74 -14.49 3.29
CA ASP A 329 -10.27 -13.40 4.16
C ASP A 329 -10.53 -12.01 3.53
N SER A 330 -11.00 -11.94 2.27
CA SER A 330 -11.35 -10.68 1.59
C SER A 330 -12.58 -10.03 2.22
N GLN A 331 -12.63 -8.70 2.31
CA GLN A 331 -13.79 -7.98 2.84
C GLN A 331 -14.33 -7.00 1.80
N VAL A 332 -15.64 -7.01 1.58
CA VAL A 332 -16.31 -6.08 0.67
C VAL A 332 -17.31 -5.21 1.43
N VAL A 333 -17.45 -3.96 1.01
CA VAL A 333 -18.34 -2.99 1.66
C VAL A 333 -19.18 -2.30 0.60
N LEU A 334 -20.49 -2.29 0.79
CA LEU A 334 -21.40 -1.47 -0.01
C LEU A 334 -21.82 -0.26 0.82
N VAL A 335 -21.69 0.94 0.27
CA VAL A 335 -22.22 2.18 0.85
C VAL A 335 -23.31 2.72 -0.07
N VAL A 336 -24.55 2.66 0.40
CA VAL A 336 -25.71 3.22 -0.28
C VAL A 336 -25.78 4.70 0.07
N ALA A 337 -25.69 5.56 -0.94
CA ALA A 337 -25.74 7.01 -0.78
C ALA A 337 -27.12 7.56 -1.18
N GLY A 338 -27.87 8.03 -0.17
CA GLY A 338 -29.21 8.59 -0.37
C GLY A 338 -30.28 7.54 -0.62
N ASP A 339 -31.41 8.00 -1.16
CA ASP A 339 -32.61 7.20 -1.37
C ASP A 339 -32.70 6.59 -2.78
N GLY A 340 -33.56 5.57 -2.93
CA GLY A 340 -33.96 5.02 -4.22
C GLY A 340 -33.10 3.88 -4.76
N VAL A 341 -32.11 3.40 -3.99
CA VAL A 341 -31.34 2.19 -4.32
C VAL A 341 -32.16 0.94 -4.00
N ASP A 342 -32.34 0.06 -4.99
CA ASP A 342 -33.04 -1.21 -4.81
C ASP A 342 -32.11 -2.27 -4.21
N MET A 343 -32.03 -2.29 -2.89
CA MET A 343 -31.22 -3.26 -2.14
C MET A 343 -31.66 -4.70 -2.34
N LYS A 344 -32.96 -4.93 -2.58
CA LYS A 344 -33.45 -6.29 -2.80
C LYS A 344 -32.91 -6.82 -4.13
N ALA A 345 -32.94 -6.00 -5.18
CA ALA A 345 -32.35 -6.36 -6.46
C ALA A 345 -30.84 -6.63 -6.36
N ILE A 346 -30.11 -5.85 -5.57
CA ILE A 346 -28.67 -6.06 -5.34
C ILE A 346 -28.42 -7.40 -4.63
N GLU A 347 -29.15 -7.70 -3.56
CA GLU A 347 -29.01 -8.96 -2.82
C GLU A 347 -29.39 -10.19 -3.67
N GLU A 348 -30.43 -10.06 -4.51
CA GLU A 348 -30.83 -11.11 -5.47
C GLU A 348 -29.72 -11.37 -6.50
N GLU A 349 -29.11 -10.32 -7.05
CA GLU A 349 -28.02 -10.44 -8.01
C GLU A 349 -26.73 -10.99 -7.37
N ILE A 350 -26.37 -10.57 -6.15
CA ILE A 350 -25.24 -11.16 -5.40
C ILE A 350 -25.47 -12.66 -5.22
N SER A 351 -26.67 -13.07 -4.78
CA SER A 351 -26.98 -14.49 -4.57
C SER A 351 -26.91 -15.29 -5.87
N LYS A 352 -27.52 -14.78 -6.94
CA LYS A 352 -27.61 -15.40 -8.26
C LYS A 352 -26.23 -15.54 -8.90
N GLN A 353 -25.46 -14.46 -8.97
CA GLN A 353 -24.14 -14.47 -9.61
C GLN A 353 -23.17 -15.35 -8.83
N ARG A 354 -23.13 -15.25 -7.50
CA ARG A 354 -22.26 -16.07 -6.64
C ARG A 354 -22.47 -17.58 -6.84
N GLN A 355 -23.71 -18.03 -7.01
CA GLN A 355 -24.01 -19.45 -7.23
C GLN A 355 -23.42 -19.99 -8.54
N SER A 356 -23.21 -19.12 -9.53
CA SER A 356 -22.61 -19.49 -10.81
C SER A 356 -21.07 -19.40 -10.82
N LEU A 357 -20.46 -18.81 -9.80
CA LEU A 357 -19.00 -18.65 -9.72
C LEU A 357 -18.33 -19.97 -9.30
N PRO A 358 -17.27 -20.41 -10.02
CA PRO A 358 -16.44 -21.55 -9.60
C PRO A 358 -15.88 -21.37 -8.17
N ARG A 359 -15.60 -20.13 -7.79
CA ARG A 359 -15.08 -19.74 -6.46
C ARG A 359 -16.18 -19.24 -5.51
N GLY A 360 -17.44 -19.59 -5.75
CA GLY A 360 -18.59 -19.10 -4.97
C GLY A 360 -18.57 -19.44 -3.47
N GLU A 361 -17.83 -20.48 -3.06
CA GLU A 361 -17.59 -20.79 -1.64
C GLU A 361 -16.63 -19.81 -0.96
N TYR A 362 -15.61 -19.35 -1.67
CA TYR A 362 -14.66 -18.34 -1.19
C TYR A 362 -15.40 -17.01 -1.02
N ALA A 363 -16.13 -16.60 -2.06
CA ALA A 363 -16.98 -15.42 -2.03
C ALA A 363 -18.02 -15.48 -0.91
N SER A 364 -18.63 -16.65 -0.65
CA SER A 364 -19.58 -16.79 0.45
C SER A 364 -18.96 -16.57 1.84
N LYS A 365 -17.69 -16.96 2.03
CA LYS A 365 -16.98 -16.73 3.29
C LYS A 365 -16.62 -15.25 3.44
N ALA A 366 -16.11 -14.62 2.39
CA ALA A 366 -15.86 -13.17 2.36
C ALA A 366 -17.13 -12.36 2.69
N LEU A 367 -18.26 -12.71 2.07
CA LEU A 367 -19.55 -12.05 2.30
C LEU A 367 -20.04 -12.18 3.75
N SER A 368 -19.65 -13.23 4.49
CA SER A 368 -20.11 -13.46 5.87
C SER A 368 -19.62 -12.42 6.88
N HIS A 369 -18.55 -11.70 6.55
CA HIS A 369 -17.96 -10.62 7.34
C HIS A 369 -17.88 -9.29 6.56
N SER A 370 -18.55 -9.24 5.41
CA SER A 370 -18.83 -8.05 4.61
C SER A 370 -20.15 -7.39 5.04
N PHE A 371 -20.34 -6.13 4.66
CA PHE A 371 -21.51 -5.37 5.13
C PHE A 371 -21.92 -4.24 4.19
N THR A 372 -23.18 -3.84 4.32
CA THR A 372 -23.79 -2.67 3.69
C THR A 372 -23.96 -1.55 4.72
N VAL A 373 -23.68 -0.32 4.32
CA VAL A 373 -23.89 0.89 5.09
C VAL A 373 -24.83 1.83 4.32
N PHE A 374 -25.86 2.33 4.99
CA PHE A 374 -26.74 3.37 4.46
C PHE A 374 -26.31 4.73 4.98
N ALA A 375 -25.91 5.60 4.06
CA ALA A 375 -25.58 6.98 4.28
C ALA A 375 -26.71 7.89 3.76
N HIS A 376 -27.00 8.98 4.47
CA HIS A 376 -28.01 9.97 4.10
C HIS A 376 -27.73 10.61 2.73
N ASP A 377 -26.45 10.86 2.43
CA ASP A 377 -26.01 11.47 1.18
C ASP A 377 -24.57 11.08 0.84
N MET A 378 -24.09 11.59 -0.30
CA MET A 378 -22.73 11.36 -0.78
C MET A 378 -21.64 11.92 0.13
N VAL A 379 -21.91 13.00 0.87
CA VAL A 379 -20.91 13.59 1.79
C VAL A 379 -20.70 12.63 2.96
N GLU A 380 -21.78 12.09 3.52
CA GLU A 380 -21.69 11.09 4.58
C GLU A 380 -21.08 9.77 4.06
N ALA A 381 -21.42 9.34 2.84
CA ALA A 381 -20.85 8.14 2.22
C ALA A 381 -19.33 8.25 2.02
N VAL A 382 -18.84 9.36 1.45
CA VAL A 382 -17.40 9.58 1.27
C VAL A 382 -16.69 9.74 2.62
N SER A 383 -17.33 10.39 3.59
CA SER A 383 -16.78 10.50 4.96
C SER A 383 -16.59 9.13 5.60
N PHE A 384 -17.56 8.22 5.46
CA PHE A 384 -17.43 6.85 5.93
C PHE A 384 -16.34 6.09 5.17
N SER A 385 -16.27 6.25 3.84
CA SER A 385 -15.20 5.64 3.03
C SER A 385 -13.81 6.09 3.48
N ASN A 386 -13.61 7.40 3.72
CA ASN A 386 -12.35 7.95 4.23
C ASN A 386 -11.99 7.38 5.62
N LEU A 387 -12.99 7.17 6.48
CA LEU A 387 -12.79 6.52 7.78
C LEU A 387 -12.36 5.05 7.61
N TYR A 388 -13.04 4.31 6.72
CA TYR A 388 -12.74 2.92 6.43
C TYR A 388 -11.35 2.77 5.78
N ALA A 389 -10.97 3.69 4.90
CA ALA A 389 -9.74 3.72 4.11
C ALA A 389 -9.56 2.42 3.30
N PRO A 390 -10.39 2.19 2.26
CA PRO A 390 -10.36 0.97 1.48
C PRO A 390 -9.10 0.85 0.62
N GLU A 391 -8.75 -0.38 0.25
CA GLU A 391 -7.77 -0.66 -0.80
C GLU A 391 -8.29 -0.14 -2.14
N HIS A 392 -9.48 -0.57 -2.56
CA HIS A 392 -10.16 -0.12 -3.78
C HIS A 392 -11.45 0.64 -3.45
N LEU A 393 -11.66 1.78 -4.08
CA LEU A 393 -12.87 2.59 -3.95
C LEU A 393 -13.57 2.72 -5.32
N ILE A 394 -14.73 2.11 -5.46
CA ILE A 394 -15.59 2.29 -6.65
C ILE A 394 -16.67 3.31 -6.31
N ILE A 395 -16.75 4.39 -7.08
CA ILE A 395 -17.81 5.41 -6.96
C ILE A 395 -18.74 5.29 -8.16
N ASN A 396 -19.76 4.44 -8.02
CA ASN A 396 -20.78 4.20 -9.02
C ASN A 396 -22.01 5.08 -8.72
N VAL A 397 -21.86 6.38 -8.95
CA VAL A 397 -22.91 7.38 -8.69
C VAL A 397 -22.99 8.35 -9.86
N LYS A 398 -24.06 9.14 -9.93
CA LYS A 398 -24.15 10.19 -10.94
C LYS A 398 -23.08 11.27 -10.72
N ASP A 399 -22.40 11.68 -11.80
CA ASP A 399 -21.33 12.69 -11.80
C ASP A 399 -20.18 12.34 -10.81
N ALA A 400 -19.75 11.07 -10.77
CA ALA A 400 -18.76 10.55 -9.83
C ALA A 400 -17.48 11.40 -9.71
N GLU A 401 -17.00 11.96 -10.83
CA GLU A 401 -15.79 12.78 -10.90
C GLU A 401 -15.85 14.05 -10.03
N LYS A 402 -17.06 14.58 -9.75
CA LYS A 402 -17.22 15.75 -8.89
C LYS A 402 -16.85 15.47 -7.44
N TRP A 403 -16.81 14.21 -7.04
CA TRP A 403 -16.53 13.78 -5.67
C TRP A 403 -15.05 13.49 -5.41
N GLU A 404 -14.20 13.50 -6.43
CA GLU A 404 -12.77 13.14 -6.32
C GLU A 404 -12.04 13.94 -5.22
N ASN A 405 -12.27 15.25 -5.15
CA ASN A 405 -11.60 16.11 -4.17
C ASN A 405 -12.02 15.87 -2.70
N PHE A 406 -13.04 15.04 -2.45
CA PHE A 406 -13.48 14.66 -1.11
C PHE A 406 -12.85 13.35 -0.65
N ILE A 407 -12.18 12.61 -1.55
CA ILE A 407 -11.51 11.35 -1.24
C ILE A 407 -10.17 11.68 -0.57
N GLU A 408 -10.04 11.30 0.69
CA GLU A 408 -8.81 11.48 1.47
C GLU A 408 -8.01 10.18 1.57
N ASN A 409 -8.71 9.03 1.72
CA ASN A 409 -8.06 7.74 1.94
C ASN A 409 -8.68 6.66 1.04
N ALA A 410 -7.96 6.26 -0.01
CA ALA A 410 -8.22 5.08 -0.83
C ALA A 410 -6.91 4.67 -1.52
N GLY A 411 -6.68 3.37 -1.73
CA GLY A 411 -5.50 2.89 -2.46
C GLY A 411 -5.57 3.24 -3.95
N SER A 412 -6.69 2.88 -4.60
CA SER A 412 -7.02 3.22 -5.98
C SER A 412 -8.52 3.51 -6.13
N VAL A 413 -8.89 4.41 -7.04
CA VAL A 413 -10.25 4.92 -7.20
C VAL A 413 -10.78 4.66 -8.60
N PHE A 414 -12.01 4.19 -8.68
CA PHE A 414 -12.71 3.87 -9.93
C PHE A 414 -13.98 4.71 -10.02
N LEU A 415 -14.10 5.52 -11.07
CA LEU A 415 -15.16 6.52 -11.19
C LEU A 415 -16.16 6.12 -12.28
N GLY A 416 -17.44 6.07 -11.92
CA GLY A 416 -18.55 5.85 -12.84
C GLY A 416 -18.86 4.38 -13.17
N PRO A 417 -19.93 4.13 -13.95
CA PRO A 417 -20.52 2.81 -14.11
C PRO A 417 -19.77 1.85 -15.04
N TRP A 418 -18.74 2.33 -15.74
CA TRP A 418 -18.00 1.57 -16.76
C TRP A 418 -16.56 1.26 -16.34
N THR A 419 -16.25 1.48 -15.06
CA THR A 419 -14.90 1.40 -14.51
C THR A 419 -14.88 0.33 -13.40
N PRO A 420 -15.12 -0.96 -13.72
CA PRO A 420 -15.03 -2.02 -12.71
C PRO A 420 -13.59 -2.16 -12.20
N GLU A 421 -13.41 -2.61 -10.97
CA GLU A 421 -12.08 -2.82 -10.38
C GLU A 421 -11.17 -3.66 -11.29
N SER A 422 -11.76 -4.65 -11.97
CA SER A 422 -11.05 -5.54 -12.89
C SER A 422 -10.22 -4.80 -13.95
N VAL A 423 -10.66 -3.64 -14.46
CA VAL A 423 -9.80 -2.94 -15.43
C VAL A 423 -8.51 -2.43 -14.78
N GLY A 424 -8.54 -2.02 -13.51
CA GLY A 424 -7.36 -1.62 -12.73
C GLY A 424 -6.48 -2.79 -12.33
N ASP A 425 -7.09 -3.94 -12.01
CA ASP A 425 -6.34 -5.16 -11.66
C ASP A 425 -5.50 -5.71 -12.80
N TYR A 426 -5.92 -5.45 -14.04
CA TYR A 426 -5.30 -6.06 -15.21
C TYR A 426 -4.60 -5.07 -16.14
N ALA A 427 -5.26 -4.00 -16.60
CA ALA A 427 -4.81 -3.34 -17.84
C ALA A 427 -5.07 -1.84 -18.00
N SER A 428 -5.68 -1.13 -17.05
CA SER A 428 -5.90 0.32 -17.18
C SER A 428 -4.58 1.11 -17.16
N GLY A 429 -3.56 0.55 -16.50
CA GLY A 429 -2.24 1.14 -16.29
C GLY A 429 -1.94 1.46 -14.83
N THR A 430 -2.96 1.61 -13.99
CA THR A 430 -2.80 1.79 -12.53
C THR A 430 -2.19 0.55 -11.88
N ASN A 431 -1.56 0.70 -10.71
CA ASN A 431 -0.96 -0.41 -9.99
C ASN A 431 -1.95 -1.04 -9.00
N HIS A 432 -2.13 -2.36 -9.05
CA HIS A 432 -3.03 -3.08 -8.13
C HIS A 432 -2.36 -3.51 -6.82
N VAL A 433 -1.05 -3.25 -6.63
CA VAL A 433 -0.38 -3.59 -5.37
C VAL A 433 -0.60 -2.43 -4.42
N LEU A 434 -1.67 -2.54 -3.65
CA LEU A 434 -2.24 -1.47 -2.84
C LEU A 434 -2.25 -1.80 -1.33
N PRO A 435 -2.33 -0.77 -0.47
CA PRO A 435 -2.36 -0.97 0.97
C PRO A 435 -3.75 -1.39 1.44
N THR A 436 -3.82 -2.49 2.20
CA THR A 436 -5.08 -2.99 2.80
C THR A 436 -5.17 -2.67 4.29
N TYR A 437 -6.18 -3.16 5.01
CA TYR A 437 -6.35 -3.03 6.46
C TYR A 437 -6.46 -1.57 6.98
N GLY A 438 -6.77 -0.63 6.09
CA GLY A 438 -6.76 0.80 6.38
C GLY A 438 -5.36 1.44 6.38
N TYR A 439 -4.34 0.77 5.85
CA TYR A 439 -3.03 1.38 5.61
C TYR A 439 -3.05 2.44 4.49
N ALA A 440 -4.11 2.50 3.67
CA ALA A 440 -4.37 3.58 2.72
C ALA A 440 -4.41 4.98 3.36
N ARG A 441 -4.51 5.07 4.70
CA ARG A 441 -4.38 6.35 5.44
C ARG A 441 -2.98 6.96 5.39
N MET A 442 -1.95 6.17 5.14
CA MET A 442 -0.56 6.65 5.16
C MET A 442 0.36 6.04 4.10
N TYR A 443 -0.07 4.97 3.43
CA TYR A 443 0.63 4.38 2.29
C TYR A 443 -0.12 4.71 0.99
N GLY A 444 0.64 4.96 -0.07
CA GLY A 444 0.13 4.88 -1.43
C GLY A 444 0.37 3.48 -2.01
N GLY A 445 -0.28 3.19 -3.14
CA GLY A 445 0.04 2.02 -3.97
C GLY A 445 1.48 2.01 -4.48
N VAL A 446 1.93 0.84 -4.97
CA VAL A 446 3.23 0.74 -5.65
C VAL A 446 3.26 1.69 -6.85
N SER A 447 4.37 2.40 -6.99
CA SER A 447 4.60 3.41 -8.03
C SER A 447 6.06 3.41 -8.47
N LEU A 448 6.43 4.25 -9.44
CA LEU A 448 7.83 4.40 -9.86
C LEU A 448 8.73 4.81 -8.68
N ASP A 449 8.25 5.72 -7.83
CA ASP A 449 8.98 6.20 -6.66
C ASP A 449 9.27 5.09 -5.64
N SER A 450 8.44 4.04 -5.60
CA SER A 450 8.64 2.92 -4.70
C SER A 450 9.97 2.19 -4.95
N PHE A 451 10.51 2.26 -6.18
CA PHE A 451 11.76 1.64 -6.63
C PHE A 451 12.96 2.60 -6.63
N GLN A 452 12.78 3.82 -6.12
CA GLN A 452 13.79 4.87 -6.16
C GLN A 452 14.11 5.42 -4.78
N LYS A 453 15.26 6.06 -4.70
CA LYS A 453 15.69 6.90 -3.58
C LYS A 453 15.94 8.29 -4.13
N TYR A 454 15.61 9.29 -3.34
CA TYR A 454 15.85 10.68 -3.68
C TYR A 454 17.01 11.23 -2.85
N MET A 455 18.16 11.40 -3.49
CA MET A 455 19.36 11.95 -2.85
C MET A 455 19.39 13.47 -3.03
N THR A 456 19.63 14.21 -1.95
CA THR A 456 19.88 15.65 -2.01
C THR A 456 21.33 15.93 -2.37
N VAL A 457 21.54 16.92 -3.23
CA VAL A 457 22.88 17.38 -3.63
C VAL A 457 22.92 18.89 -3.45
N GLN A 458 23.89 19.35 -2.66
CA GLN A 458 24.16 20.77 -2.43
C GLN A 458 25.55 21.13 -2.91
N SER A 459 25.67 22.31 -3.52
CA SER A 459 26.95 22.88 -3.96
C SER A 459 26.93 24.37 -3.71
N LEU A 460 27.94 24.84 -2.98
CA LEU A 460 28.12 26.24 -2.65
C LEU A 460 29.31 26.81 -3.42
N THR A 461 29.15 28.04 -3.92
CA THR A 461 30.29 28.87 -4.33
C THR A 461 30.91 29.55 -3.11
N GLU A 462 32.07 30.18 -3.26
CA GLU A 462 32.64 31.04 -2.21
C GLU A 462 31.67 32.17 -1.81
N GLU A 463 31.02 32.83 -2.79
CA GLU A 463 29.98 33.83 -2.54
C GLU A 463 28.82 33.27 -1.70
N GLY A 464 28.37 32.05 -2.03
CA GLY A 464 27.32 31.37 -1.27
C GLY A 464 27.72 31.06 0.16
N LEU A 465 28.96 30.59 0.38
CA LEU A 465 29.47 30.29 1.71
C LEU A 465 29.69 31.55 2.55
N MET A 466 30.19 32.64 1.96
CA MET A 466 30.31 33.93 2.67
C MET A 466 28.95 34.46 3.12
N LYS A 467 27.90 34.25 2.32
CA LYS A 467 26.52 34.66 2.65
C LYS A 467 25.86 33.76 3.70
N LEU A 468 25.96 32.43 3.55
CA LEU A 468 25.26 31.47 4.41
C LEU A 468 26.05 31.11 5.67
N GLY A 469 27.38 31.09 5.58
CA GLY A 469 28.30 30.58 6.60
C GLY A 469 28.13 31.23 7.98
N PRO A 470 28.03 32.56 8.11
CA PRO A 470 27.83 33.21 9.40
C PRO A 470 26.57 32.71 10.13
N TYR A 471 25.46 32.51 9.42
CA TYR A 471 24.23 31.97 10.00
C TYR A 471 24.40 30.54 10.49
N VAL A 472 25.08 29.69 9.72
CA VAL A 472 25.37 28.29 10.12
C VAL A 472 26.26 28.25 11.37
N ALA A 473 27.28 29.11 11.44
CA ALA A 473 28.15 29.21 12.61
C ALA A 473 27.39 29.65 13.87
N THR A 474 26.48 30.64 13.76
CA THR A 474 25.63 31.08 14.88
C THR A 474 24.67 29.98 15.34
N MET A 475 24.02 29.26 14.41
CA MET A 475 23.15 28.13 14.77
C MET A 475 23.94 27.02 15.47
N ALA A 476 25.11 26.65 14.94
CA ALA A 476 25.98 25.64 15.55
C ALA A 476 26.47 26.04 16.95
N GLU A 477 26.66 27.34 17.21
CA GLU A 477 26.99 27.85 18.54
C GLU A 477 25.83 27.73 19.52
N VAL A 478 24.59 28.07 19.09
CA VAL A 478 23.39 27.87 19.90
C VAL A 478 23.18 26.40 20.25
N GLU A 479 23.51 25.49 19.33
CA GLU A 479 23.43 24.04 19.55
C GLU A 479 24.62 23.44 20.30
N GLY A 480 25.67 24.22 20.59
CA GLY A 480 26.88 23.73 21.27
C GLY A 480 27.73 22.78 20.41
N LEU A 481 27.66 22.89 19.08
CA LEU A 481 28.33 22.02 18.11
C LEU A 481 29.57 22.69 17.49
N ASP A 482 30.63 22.85 18.29
CA ASP A 482 31.84 23.57 17.89
C ASP A 482 32.52 23.04 16.63
N ALA A 483 32.52 21.71 16.43
CA ALA A 483 33.11 21.12 15.22
C ALA A 483 32.35 21.53 13.94
N HIS A 484 31.02 21.62 14.01
CA HIS A 484 30.20 22.10 12.88
C HIS A 484 30.48 23.57 12.59
N LYS A 485 30.57 24.41 13.63
CA LYS A 485 30.98 25.82 13.50
C LYS A 485 32.35 25.95 12.84
N ARG A 486 33.36 25.21 13.32
CA ARG A 486 34.73 25.23 12.79
C ARG A 486 34.81 24.80 11.32
N ALA A 487 34.01 23.84 10.90
CA ALA A 487 33.97 23.41 9.50
C ALA A 487 33.61 24.57 8.54
N VAL A 488 32.82 25.54 9.01
CA VAL A 488 32.49 26.75 8.25
C VAL A 488 33.54 27.83 8.43
N THR A 489 33.89 28.17 9.67
CA THR A 489 34.75 29.34 9.95
C THR A 489 36.15 29.19 9.36
N LEU A 490 36.73 27.98 9.34
CA LEU A 490 38.05 27.76 8.73
C LEU A 490 38.05 27.98 7.22
N ARG A 491 36.94 27.68 6.52
CA ARG A 491 36.81 27.96 5.08
C ARG A 491 36.62 29.44 4.80
N LEU A 492 35.90 30.16 5.68
CA LEU A 492 35.79 31.62 5.58
C LEU A 492 37.13 32.30 5.80
N GLN A 493 37.91 31.85 6.79
CA GLN A 493 39.26 32.35 7.05
C GLN A 493 40.21 32.12 5.86
N ASP A 494 40.12 30.98 5.17
CA ASP A 494 40.87 30.74 3.93
C ASP A 494 40.50 31.72 2.81
N ILE A 495 39.19 31.99 2.61
CA ILE A 495 38.71 32.97 1.64
C ILE A 495 39.23 34.37 1.98
N GLU A 496 39.16 34.78 3.25
CA GLU A 496 39.66 36.06 3.74
C GLU A 496 41.17 36.21 3.50
N ALA A 497 41.97 35.18 3.83
CA ALA A 497 43.42 35.19 3.66
C ALA A 497 43.83 35.38 2.18
N ARG A 498 43.13 34.72 1.25
CA ARG A 498 43.40 34.84 -0.20
C ARG A 498 43.06 36.20 -0.79
N GLN A 499 42.05 36.88 -0.24
CA GLN A 499 41.71 38.24 -0.69
C GLN A 499 42.77 39.26 -0.27
N VAL A 500 43.28 39.13 0.97
CA VAL A 500 44.35 39.99 1.50
C VAL A 500 45.67 39.81 0.73
N SER A 501 46.00 38.59 0.28
CA SER A 501 47.21 38.35 -0.51
C SER A 501 47.13 38.91 -1.93
N ASN A 502 45.94 39.01 -2.53
CA ASN A 502 45.75 39.55 -3.88
C ASN A 502 45.61 41.08 -3.95
N THR A 503 45.56 41.77 -2.80
CA THR A 503 45.48 43.23 -2.71
C THR A 503 46.80 43.91 -2.33
N ARG A 504 47.85 43.12 -2.07
CA ARG A 504 49.24 43.56 -1.94
C ARG A 504 49.99 43.25 -3.22
#